data_AF-A0A448X6I3-F1
#
_entry.id   AF-A0A448X6I3-F1
#
_cell.length_a   1.000
_cell.length_b   1.000
_cell.length_c   1.000
_cell.angle_alpha   90.00
_cell.angle_beta   90.00
_cell.angle_gamma   90.00
#
_symmetry.space_group_name_H-M   'P 1'
#
loop_
_entity.id
_entity.type
_entity.pdbx_description
1 polymer ?
#
loop_
_entity_poly.entity_id
_entity_poly.type
_entity_poly.pdbx_seq_one_letter_code
_entity_poly.pdbx_strand_id
1 'polypeptide(L)'
;MYYKSTGQVAEATKFFEGYSTPNKEDLALREIVLARKRPLPIFVQPVVTESSDGEIVLKTYPTNYFGVISSFADRFSSGPILGQSAEEALEAVWRRDLPFFEDIPL
;
A
#
# COMPACT_ATOMS: atom_id res chain seq x y z
N MET A 1 26.14 -6.90 -7.79
CA MET A 1 26.77 -5.82 -7.00
C MET A 1 27.66 -4.93 -7.87
N TYR A 2 28.55 -5.50 -8.69
CA TYR A 2 29.44 -4.76 -9.61
C TYR A 2 28.74 -3.69 -10.47
N TYR A 3 27.78 -4.05 -11.34
CA TYR A 3 27.13 -3.09 -12.24
C TYR A 3 26.39 -1.94 -11.54
N LYS A 4 25.84 -2.21 -10.34
CA LYS A 4 25.23 -1.17 -9.49
C LYS A 4 26.29 -0.19 -8.99
N SER A 5 27.41 -0.71 -8.48
CA SER A 5 28.51 0.12 -7.94
C SER A 5 29.25 0.92 -9.01
N THR A 6 29.32 0.40 -10.24
CA THR A 6 29.99 1.08 -11.37
C THR A 6 29.05 1.90 -12.24
N GLY A 7 27.74 1.93 -11.94
CA GLY A 7 26.75 2.70 -12.71
C GLY A 7 26.60 2.24 -14.16
N GLN A 8 26.98 1.00 -14.48
CA GLN A 8 26.92 0.46 -15.85
C GLN A 8 25.49 0.03 -16.19
N VAL A 9 24.63 1.00 -16.49
CA VAL A 9 23.19 0.79 -16.70
C VAL A 9 22.91 -0.18 -17.86
N ALA A 10 23.55 0.00 -19.01
CA ALA A 10 23.28 -0.83 -20.20
C ALA A 10 23.52 -2.33 -19.94
N GLU A 11 24.68 -2.66 -19.35
CA GLU A 11 25.04 -4.04 -19.01
C GLU A 11 24.20 -4.58 -17.85
N ALA A 12 23.86 -3.73 -16.86
CA ALA A 12 22.97 -4.10 -15.77
C ALA A 12 21.57 -4.49 -16.27
N THR A 13 21.01 -3.69 -17.20
CA THR A 13 19.70 -3.93 -17.79
C THR A 13 19.71 -5.24 -18.58
N LYS A 14 20.68 -5.42 -19.47
CA LYS A 14 20.82 -6.66 -20.25
C LYS A 14 20.93 -7.90 -19.35
N PHE A 15 21.74 -7.82 -18.29
CA PHE A 15 21.87 -8.89 -17.31
C PHE A 15 20.53 -9.17 -16.61
N PHE A 16 19.86 -8.15 -16.06
CA PHE A 16 18.63 -8.33 -15.30
C PHE A 16 17.47 -8.83 -16.17
N GLU A 17 17.27 -8.23 -17.34
CA GLU A 17 16.22 -8.63 -18.28
C GLU A 17 16.42 -10.06 -18.76
N GLY A 18 17.67 -10.47 -19.04
CA GLY A 18 17.97 -11.83 -19.45
C GLY A 18 17.53 -12.91 -18.46
N TYR A 19 17.61 -12.63 -17.15
CA TYR A 19 17.18 -13.57 -16.10
C TYR A 19 15.73 -13.40 -15.66
N SER A 20 15.16 -12.21 -15.81
CA SER A 20 13.80 -11.91 -15.32
C SER A 20 12.72 -12.07 -16.37
N THR A 21 13.08 -12.15 -17.66
CA THR A 21 12.13 -12.39 -18.75
C THR A 21 11.63 -13.83 -18.70
N PRO A 22 10.32 -14.07 -18.46
CA PRO A 22 9.77 -15.42 -18.39
C PRO A 22 9.87 -16.13 -19.75
N ASN A 23 10.28 -17.40 -19.73
CA ASN A 23 10.24 -18.25 -20.92
C ASN A 23 8.86 -18.96 -21.05
N LYS A 24 8.69 -19.78 -22.08
CA LYS A 24 7.41 -20.49 -22.33
C LYS A 24 7.01 -21.43 -21.19
N GLU A 25 7.97 -22.09 -20.55
CA GLU A 25 7.72 -23.00 -19.43
C GLU A 25 7.27 -22.23 -18.19
N ASP A 26 7.89 -21.08 -17.91
CA ASP A 26 7.49 -20.18 -16.83
C ASP A 26 6.06 -19.68 -17.01
N LEU A 27 5.67 -19.35 -18.25
CA LEU A 27 4.31 -18.91 -18.58
C LEU A 27 3.28 -20.04 -18.42
N ALA A 28 3.61 -21.28 -18.74
CA ALA A 28 2.73 -22.42 -18.47
C ALA A 28 2.56 -22.65 -16.96
N LEU A 29 3.63 -22.53 -16.18
CA LEU A 29 3.56 -22.61 -14.71
C LEU A 29 2.78 -21.45 -14.10
N ARG A 30 2.86 -20.27 -14.71
CA ARG A 30 2.14 -19.08 -14.25
C ARG A 30 0.63 -19.30 -14.17
N GLU A 31 0.03 -20.02 -15.10
CA GLU A 31 -1.40 -20.35 -15.08
C GLU A 31 -1.76 -21.13 -13.81
N ILE A 32 -0.96 -22.13 -13.46
CA ILE A 32 -1.13 -22.96 -12.26
C ILE A 32 -0.95 -22.12 -10.99
N VAL A 33 0.07 -21.24 -10.96
CA VAL A 33 0.34 -20.35 -9.83
C VAL A 33 -0.83 -19.39 -9.61
N LEU A 34 -1.36 -18.79 -10.67
CA LEU A 34 -2.50 -17.88 -10.58
C LEU A 34 -3.77 -18.60 -10.11
N ALA A 35 -4.03 -19.81 -10.63
CA ALA A 35 -5.17 -20.62 -10.20
C ALA A 35 -5.12 -20.99 -8.70
N ARG A 36 -3.92 -21.02 -8.11
CA ARG A 36 -3.70 -21.35 -6.68
C ARG A 36 -3.35 -20.13 -5.81
N LYS A 37 -3.37 -18.93 -6.38
CA LYS A 37 -2.99 -17.70 -5.67
C LYS A 37 -3.97 -17.46 -4.51
N ARG A 38 -3.43 -17.29 -3.31
CA ARG A 38 -4.20 -16.87 -2.14
C ARG A 38 -4.29 -15.34 -2.09
N PRO A 39 -5.43 -14.77 -1.66
CA PRO A 39 -5.53 -13.34 -1.36
C PRO A 39 -4.44 -12.92 -0.36
N LEU A 40 -3.88 -11.74 -0.56
CA LEU A 40 -2.87 -11.19 0.36
C LEU A 40 -3.56 -10.89 1.71
N PRO A 41 -2.98 -11.31 2.85
CA PRO A 41 -3.57 -11.01 4.15
C PRO A 41 -3.54 -9.51 4.42
N ILE A 42 -4.61 -9.01 5.04
CA ILE A 42 -4.69 -7.63 5.54
C ILE A 42 -4.35 -7.65 7.03
N PHE A 43 -3.44 -6.78 7.44
CA PHE A 43 -3.04 -6.64 8.84
C PHE A 43 -3.84 -5.54 9.51
N VAL A 44 -4.45 -5.87 10.65
CA VAL A 44 -5.11 -4.89 11.51
C VAL A 44 -4.07 -4.26 12.43
N GLN A 45 -3.87 -2.96 12.30
CA GLN A 45 -2.87 -2.23 13.10
C GLN A 45 -3.53 -1.63 14.34
N PRO A 46 -2.87 -1.69 15.51
CA PRO A 46 -3.36 -0.99 16.69
C PRO A 46 -3.24 0.53 16.54
N VAL A 47 -3.91 1.26 17.43
CA VAL A 47 -3.82 2.72 17.56
C VAL A 47 -3.28 3.04 18.94
N VAL A 48 -2.40 4.03 19.02
CA VAL A 48 -1.89 4.56 20.29
C VAL A 48 -2.72 5.79 20.64
N THR A 49 -3.31 5.80 21.84
CA THR A 49 -4.17 6.89 22.32
C THR A 49 -3.77 7.30 23.73
N GLU A 50 -3.90 8.56 24.06
CA GLU A 50 -3.75 9.05 25.44
C GLU A 50 -5.07 8.85 26.19
N SER A 51 -5.02 8.29 27.41
CA SER A 51 -6.16 8.15 28.30
C SER A 51 -6.52 9.50 28.93
N SER A 52 -7.69 9.58 29.58
CA SER A 52 -8.08 10.77 30.35
C SER A 52 -7.10 11.13 31.48
N ASP A 53 -6.32 10.15 31.93
CA ASP A 53 -5.37 10.29 33.04
C ASP A 53 -3.94 10.61 32.54
N GLY A 54 -3.77 10.81 31.23
CA GLY A 54 -2.48 11.12 30.59
C GLY A 54 -1.60 9.89 30.32
N GLU A 55 -2.14 8.68 30.48
CA GLU A 55 -1.40 7.45 30.15
C GLU A 55 -1.50 7.12 28.66
N ILE A 56 -0.40 6.64 28.07
CA ILE A 56 -0.40 6.17 26.68
C ILE A 56 -0.87 4.72 26.62
N VAL A 57 -2.00 4.49 25.95
CA VAL A 57 -2.66 3.19 25.84
C VAL A 57 -2.59 2.68 24.40
N LEU A 58 -2.33 1.38 24.25
CA LEU A 58 -2.39 0.69 22.96
C LEU A 58 -3.77 0.05 22.75
N LYS A 59 -4.59 0.63 21.88
CA LYS A 59 -5.88 0.10 21.48
C LYS A 59 -5.72 -0.94 20.37
N THR A 60 -6.09 -2.18 20.64
CA THR A 60 -6.07 -3.30 19.69
C THR A 60 -7.45 -3.56 19.09
N TYR A 61 -7.50 -4.23 17.95
CA TYR A 61 -8.73 -4.51 17.20
C TYR A 61 -8.79 -5.97 16.77
N PRO A 62 -9.99 -6.54 16.58
CA PRO A 62 -10.16 -7.90 16.05
C PRO A 62 -9.51 -8.06 14.67
N THR A 63 -8.97 -9.24 14.36
CA THR A 63 -8.32 -9.56 13.08
C THR A 63 -9.34 -9.87 11.96
N ASN A 64 -10.24 -8.92 11.71
CA ASN A 64 -11.27 -9.02 10.67
C ASN A 64 -11.50 -7.66 9.99
N TYR A 65 -12.33 -7.62 8.95
CA TYR A 65 -12.60 -6.39 8.19
C TYR A 65 -13.18 -5.26 9.04
N PHE A 66 -14.04 -5.58 10.02
CA PHE A 66 -14.56 -4.56 10.94
C PHE A 66 -13.44 -3.97 11.79
N GLY A 67 -12.51 -4.80 12.28
CA GLY A 67 -11.33 -4.34 13.00
C GLY A 67 -10.42 -3.43 12.15
N VAL A 68 -10.25 -3.73 10.86
CA VAL A 68 -9.55 -2.81 9.92
C VAL A 68 -10.27 -1.46 9.90
N ILE A 69 -11.56 -1.44 9.59
CA ILE A 69 -12.33 -0.20 9.45
C ILE A 69 -12.30 0.61 10.75
N SER A 70 -12.58 -0.02 11.89
CA SER A 70 -12.56 0.63 13.20
C SER A 70 -11.16 1.18 13.53
N SER A 71 -10.09 0.44 13.22
CA SER A 71 -8.73 0.91 13.46
C SER A 71 -8.37 2.17 12.66
N PHE A 72 -8.94 2.33 11.47
CA PHE A 72 -8.77 3.54 10.66
C PHE A 72 -9.63 4.68 11.17
N ALA A 73 -10.91 4.43 11.47
CA ALA A 73 -11.81 5.45 11.99
C ALA A 73 -11.23 6.08 13.27
N ASP A 74 -10.86 5.25 14.25
CA ASP A 74 -10.32 5.72 15.53
C ASP A 74 -9.00 6.50 15.37
N ARG A 75 -8.17 6.13 14.40
CA ARG A 75 -6.89 6.81 14.11
C ARG A 75 -7.07 8.29 13.77
N PHE A 76 -8.17 8.65 13.12
CA PHE A 76 -8.44 10.00 12.65
C PHE A 76 -9.58 10.70 13.41
N SER A 77 -10.26 9.99 14.33
CA SER A 77 -11.38 10.53 15.11
C SER A 77 -10.96 11.33 16.35
N SER A 78 -9.84 10.99 17.00
CA SER A 78 -9.53 11.45 18.36
C SER A 78 -8.25 12.27 18.50
N GLY A 79 -7.84 13.01 17.47
CA GLY A 79 -6.69 13.93 17.52
C GLY A 79 -7.03 15.34 17.00
N PRO A 80 -6.33 16.39 17.46
CA PRO A 80 -6.52 17.72 16.91
C PRO A 80 -6.07 17.72 15.43
N ILE A 81 -6.99 18.07 14.53
CA ILE A 81 -6.72 18.69 13.22
C ILE A 81 -6.37 17.74 12.04
N LEU A 82 -6.62 16.42 12.06
CA LEU A 82 -6.30 15.57 10.89
C LEU A 82 -7.42 14.68 10.32
N GLY A 83 -8.62 14.65 10.89
CA GLY A 83 -9.72 13.87 10.30
C GLY A 83 -10.34 14.59 9.09
N GLN A 84 -11.30 15.47 9.36
CA GLN A 84 -12.03 16.22 8.33
C GLN A 84 -11.11 17.08 7.45
N SER A 85 -10.12 17.74 8.05
CA SER A 85 -9.13 18.56 7.33
C SER A 85 -8.27 17.74 6.36
N ALA A 86 -7.96 16.47 6.68
CA ALA A 86 -7.22 15.61 5.75
C ALA A 86 -8.12 15.12 4.62
N GLU A 87 -9.38 14.78 4.90
CA GLU A 87 -10.36 14.41 3.87
C GLU A 87 -10.55 15.57 2.86
N GLU A 88 -10.77 16.79 3.36
CA GLU A 88 -10.88 18.00 2.53
C GLU A 88 -9.61 18.25 1.70
N ALA A 89 -8.42 18.10 2.32
CA ALA A 89 -7.15 18.28 1.63
C ALA A 89 -6.93 17.24 0.53
N LEU A 90 -7.26 15.97 0.79
CA LEU A 90 -7.17 14.89 -0.19
C LEU A 90 -8.12 15.13 -1.37
N GLU A 91 -9.35 15.55 -1.10
CA GLU A 91 -10.31 15.89 -2.14
C GLU A 91 -9.85 17.10 -2.97
N ALA A 92 -9.33 18.14 -2.34
CA ALA A 92 -8.83 19.33 -3.03
C ALA A 92 -7.68 18.99 -3.99
N VAL A 93 -6.74 18.14 -3.57
CA VAL A 93 -5.64 17.66 -4.43
C VAL A 93 -6.19 16.81 -5.58
N TRP A 94 -7.10 15.87 -5.30
CA TRP A 94 -7.71 15.05 -6.34
C TRP A 94 -8.43 15.90 -7.40
N ARG A 95 -9.22 16.90 -6.98
CA ARG A 95 -9.92 17.81 -7.90
C ARG A 95 -8.97 18.65 -8.75
N ARG A 96 -7.87 19.12 -8.16
CA ARG A 96 -6.85 19.89 -8.88
C ARG A 96 -6.18 19.05 -9.96
N ASP A 97 -5.94 17.78 -9.68
CA ASP A 97 -5.19 16.91 -10.58
C ASP A 97 -6.09 16.16 -11.57
N LEU A 98 -7.43 16.24 -11.41
CA LEU A 98 -8.43 15.63 -12.30
C LEU A 98 -8.21 15.91 -13.81
N PRO A 99 -7.83 17.12 -14.26
CA PRO A 99 -7.57 17.39 -15.68
C PRO A 99 -6.41 16.58 -16.27
N PHE A 100 -5.53 15.99 -15.45
CA PHE A 100 -4.46 15.12 -15.92
C PHE A 100 -4.91 13.67 -16.17
N PHE A 101 -6.17 13.34 -15.89
CA PHE A 101 -6.70 11.96 -15.92
C PHE A 101 -7.93 11.79 -16.84
N GLU A 102 -8.11 12.67 -17.83
CA GLU A 102 -9.29 12.72 -18.71
C GLU A 102 -9.54 11.42 -19.51
N ASP A 103 -8.51 10.61 -19.75
CA ASP A 103 -8.58 9.36 -20.53
C ASP A 103 -8.71 8.08 -19.68
N ILE A 104 -8.93 8.18 -18.36
CA ILE A 104 -9.12 7.01 -17.50
C ILE A 104 -10.61 6.62 -17.49
N PRO A 105 -11.00 5.43 -18.01
CA PRO A 105 -12.37 4.97 -17.88
C PRO A 105 -12.72 4.72 -16.41
N LEU A 106 -13.81 5.33 -15.94
CA LEU A 106 -14.43 5.10 -14.64
C LEU A 106 -15.27 3.82 -14.64
#